data_AF-A0A9X2IMK2-F1
#
_entry.id   AF-A0A9X2IMK2-F1
#
_cell.length_a   1.000
_cell.length_b   1.000
_cell.length_c   1.000
_cell.angle_alpha   90.00
_cell.angle_beta   90.00
_cell.angle_gamma   90.00
#
_symmetry.space_group_name_H-M   'P 1'
#
loop_
_entity.id
_entity.type
_entity.pdbx_description
1 polymer ?
#
loop_
_entity_poly.entity_id
_entity_poly.type
_entity_poly.pdbx_seq_one_letter_code
_entity_poly.pdbx_strand_id
1 'polypeptide(L)'
;MMIDVKAVCDQYMQSRYLREATDEALQQRLEAIGNNLWSTGRDGEVTQPRSLDHRRGMLELYTHVLREQMERSKSGELAFDEAAVRLEASARYIRRRTVHPIAFGPDCYAKFGKKEHILLALTGKLFIQPAAKYNDPSLNAAQLDDELQHHVRSPNERLMMRLIGLDDHGNEVEVKPHWGELFRYMNVPNFYVWCCGLGYDARLFSEFEANAALVVKDKAAFEDRFARAMAEQLPDAVIGHGPIQYYDPYTTRRDQLMPAFSKNIKYLYQNEYRFIWQFQEERELKPFLVDLGPLHDIAEVVELVADE
;
A
#
# COMPACT_ATOMS: atom_id res chain seq x y z
N MET A 1 -13.12 -12.70 16.13
CA MET A 1 -14.11 -12.99 15.07
C MET A 1 -13.52 -14.02 14.13
N MET A 2 -14.19 -15.17 13.99
CA MET A 2 -13.82 -16.23 13.04
C MET A 2 -14.65 -16.05 11.76
N ILE A 3 -14.03 -16.22 10.59
CA ILE A 3 -14.75 -16.25 9.31
C ILE A 3 -15.42 -17.61 9.13
N ASP A 4 -16.61 -17.64 8.54
CA ASP A 4 -17.24 -18.88 8.08
C ASP A 4 -16.59 -19.31 6.76
N VAL A 5 -15.55 -20.14 6.86
CA VAL A 5 -14.74 -20.60 5.72
C VAL A 5 -15.61 -21.25 4.63
N LYS A 6 -16.64 -22.01 5.03
CA LYS A 6 -17.53 -22.67 4.08
C LYS A 6 -18.34 -21.63 3.31
N ALA A 7 -18.96 -20.68 4.01
CA ALA A 7 -19.74 -19.63 3.36
C ALA A 7 -18.87 -18.77 2.40
N VAL A 8 -17.64 -18.44 2.80
CA VAL A 8 -16.68 -17.70 1.96
C VAL A 8 -16.29 -18.50 0.71
N CYS A 9 -16.05 -19.81 0.85
CA CYS A 9 -15.79 -20.67 -0.29
C CYS A 9 -16.99 -20.77 -1.24
N ASP A 10 -18.20 -20.97 -0.69
CA ASP A 10 -19.43 -21.04 -1.48
C ASP A 10 -19.66 -19.73 -2.25
N GLN A 11 -19.39 -18.57 -1.62
CA GLN A 11 -19.44 -17.26 -2.26
C GLN A 11 -18.41 -17.14 -3.39
N TYR A 12 -17.15 -17.54 -3.17
CA TYR A 12 -16.12 -17.53 -4.21
C TYR A 12 -16.54 -18.38 -5.42
N MET A 13 -17.11 -19.56 -5.19
CA MET A 13 -17.49 -20.49 -6.25
C MET A 13 -18.62 -19.97 -7.16
N GLN A 14 -19.39 -18.97 -6.73
CA GLN A 14 -20.44 -18.35 -7.55
C GLN A 14 -19.86 -17.53 -8.73
N SER A 15 -18.65 -16.98 -8.58
CA SER A 15 -18.04 -16.11 -9.60
C SER A 15 -16.62 -16.50 -9.99
N ARG A 16 -15.96 -17.44 -9.29
CA ARG A 16 -14.58 -17.97 -9.53
C ARG A 16 -13.64 -17.00 -10.25
N TYR A 17 -13.53 -15.78 -9.71
CA TYR A 17 -12.92 -14.66 -10.42
C TYR A 17 -11.39 -14.79 -10.57
N LEU A 18 -10.77 -15.76 -9.90
CA LEU A 18 -9.35 -16.10 -9.99
C LEU A 18 -9.05 -17.22 -11.00
N ARG A 19 -10.05 -17.79 -11.68
CA ARG A 19 -9.86 -18.97 -12.53
C ARG A 19 -8.86 -18.78 -13.67
N GLU A 20 -8.67 -17.56 -14.16
CA GLU A 20 -7.75 -17.23 -15.26
C GLU A 20 -6.39 -16.70 -14.76
N ALA A 21 -6.20 -16.53 -13.44
CA ALA A 21 -4.92 -16.11 -12.87
C ALA A 21 -3.87 -17.21 -13.04
N THR A 22 -2.60 -16.88 -13.28
CA THR A 22 -1.54 -17.91 -13.29
C THR A 22 -1.24 -18.39 -11.87
N ASP A 23 -0.63 -19.57 -11.72
CA ASP A 23 -0.27 -20.09 -10.39
C ASP A 23 0.76 -19.18 -9.69
N GLU A 24 1.68 -18.57 -10.44
CA GLU A 24 2.61 -17.57 -9.93
C GLU A 24 1.87 -16.33 -9.43
N ALA A 25 0.86 -15.86 -10.16
CA ALA A 25 0.05 -14.71 -9.75
C ALA A 25 -0.79 -15.01 -8.49
N LEU A 26 -1.28 -16.24 -8.34
CA LEU A 26 -1.94 -16.69 -7.12
C LEU A 26 -0.98 -16.76 -5.93
N GLN A 27 0.23 -17.27 -6.14
CA GLN A 27 1.26 -17.34 -5.10
C GLN A 27 1.69 -15.95 -4.63
N GLN A 28 2.00 -15.04 -5.56
CA GLN A 28 2.33 -13.64 -5.24
C GLN A 28 1.20 -12.95 -4.48
N ARG A 29 -0.05 -13.25 -4.84
CA ARG A 29 -1.23 -12.72 -4.13
C ARG A 29 -1.35 -13.28 -2.71
N LEU A 30 -1.10 -14.58 -2.49
CA LEU A 30 -1.09 -15.16 -1.13
C LEU A 30 -0.02 -14.51 -0.26
N GLU A 31 1.19 -14.32 -0.78
CA GLU A 31 2.27 -13.64 -0.07
C GLU A 31 1.90 -12.20 0.28
N ALA A 32 1.35 -11.45 -0.68
CA ALA A 32 0.88 -10.09 -0.45
C ALA A 32 -0.22 -10.03 0.61
N ILE A 33 -1.23 -10.90 0.56
CA ILE A 33 -2.31 -10.92 1.56
C ILE A 33 -1.78 -11.38 2.93
N GLY A 34 -0.93 -12.42 2.96
CA GLY A 34 -0.29 -12.93 4.17
C GLY A 34 0.54 -11.86 4.88
N ASN A 35 1.28 -11.06 4.12
CA ASN A 35 2.00 -9.89 4.63
C ASN A 35 1.08 -8.82 5.22
N ASN A 36 -0.22 -8.82 4.93
CA ASN A 36 -1.21 -7.91 5.51
C ASN A 36 -2.02 -8.54 6.65
N LEU A 37 -1.75 -9.79 7.03
CA LEU A 37 -2.39 -10.51 8.16
C LEU A 37 -1.63 -10.36 9.50
N TRP A 38 -0.67 -9.44 9.55
CA TRP A 38 0.07 -9.13 10.77
C TRP A 38 0.49 -7.67 10.81
N SER A 39 0.68 -7.18 12.03
CA SER A 39 1.12 -5.82 12.36
C SER A 39 2.00 -5.93 13.61
N THR A 40 2.48 -4.82 14.13
CA THR A 40 3.13 -4.80 15.43
C THR A 40 2.43 -3.84 16.38
N GLY A 41 2.48 -4.19 17.66
CA GLY A 41 2.10 -3.25 18.70
C GLY A 41 3.16 -2.19 18.90
N ARG A 42 2.92 -1.32 19.89
CA ARG A 42 3.81 -0.19 20.20
C ARG A 42 5.25 -0.64 20.49
N ASP A 43 5.43 -1.79 21.15
CA ASP A 43 6.75 -2.22 21.58
C ASP A 43 7.38 -3.16 20.55
N GLY A 44 6.77 -3.35 19.37
CA GLY A 44 7.27 -4.21 18.29
C GLY A 44 6.93 -5.69 18.44
N GLU A 45 6.03 -6.07 19.33
CA GLU A 45 5.48 -7.43 19.38
C GLU A 45 4.59 -7.68 18.15
N VAL A 46 4.71 -8.86 17.53
CA VAL A 46 3.87 -9.25 16.40
C VAL A 46 2.43 -9.45 16.88
N THR A 47 1.50 -8.79 16.21
CA THR A 47 0.06 -8.81 16.52
C THR A 47 -0.76 -9.06 15.27
N GLN A 48 -2.07 -9.23 15.44
CA GLN A 48 -3.03 -9.21 14.34
C GLN A 48 -3.08 -7.80 13.70
N PRO A 49 -3.63 -7.64 12.48
CA PRO A 49 -3.79 -6.32 11.88
C PRO A 49 -4.60 -5.38 12.78
N ARG A 50 -4.22 -4.10 12.80
CA ARG A 50 -4.83 -3.04 13.64
C ARG A 50 -6.33 -2.86 13.41
N SER A 51 -6.81 -3.11 12.19
CA SER A 51 -8.22 -3.02 11.81
C SER A 51 -8.84 -4.40 11.66
N LEU A 52 -9.94 -4.64 12.39
CA LEU A 52 -10.71 -5.88 12.30
C LEU A 52 -11.33 -6.08 10.93
N ASP A 53 -11.75 -4.99 10.27
CA ASP A 53 -12.32 -5.04 8.92
C ASP A 53 -11.25 -5.36 7.89
N HIS A 54 -10.05 -4.78 8.01
CA HIS A 54 -8.91 -5.15 7.16
C HIS A 54 -8.55 -6.62 7.34
N ARG A 55 -8.46 -7.09 8.59
CA ARG A 55 -8.20 -8.50 8.90
C ARG A 55 -9.25 -9.38 8.24
N ARG A 56 -10.54 -9.09 8.42
CA ARG A 56 -11.63 -9.86 7.82
C ARG A 56 -11.51 -9.93 6.29
N GLY A 57 -11.34 -8.78 5.63
CA GLY A 57 -11.18 -8.74 4.17
C GLY A 57 -9.97 -9.53 3.68
N MET A 58 -8.84 -9.46 4.40
CA MET A 58 -7.65 -10.24 4.04
C MET A 58 -7.90 -11.75 4.18
N LEU A 59 -8.57 -12.17 5.25
CA LEU A 59 -8.93 -13.58 5.46
C LEU A 59 -9.87 -14.10 4.37
N GLU A 60 -10.86 -13.31 3.96
CA GLU A 60 -11.76 -13.64 2.85
C GLU A 60 -10.96 -13.81 1.54
N LEU A 61 -10.13 -12.83 1.18
CA LEU A 61 -9.31 -12.90 -0.03
C LEU A 61 -8.29 -14.06 0.00
N TYR A 62 -7.67 -14.34 1.15
CA TYR A 62 -6.74 -15.45 1.31
C TYR A 62 -7.45 -16.78 1.08
N THR A 63 -8.64 -16.94 1.66
CA THR A 63 -9.49 -18.13 1.49
C THR A 63 -9.91 -18.33 0.04
N HIS A 64 -10.22 -17.26 -0.70
CA HIS A 64 -10.53 -17.33 -2.13
C HIS A 64 -9.36 -17.91 -2.95
N VAL A 65 -8.12 -17.49 -2.65
CA VAL A 65 -6.94 -18.00 -3.37
C VAL A 65 -6.69 -19.47 -3.05
N LEU A 66 -6.74 -19.85 -1.77
CA LEU A 66 -6.62 -21.26 -1.37
C LEU A 66 -7.69 -22.13 -2.04
N ARG A 67 -8.94 -21.65 -2.08
CA ARG A 67 -10.04 -22.37 -2.72
C ARG A 67 -9.80 -22.56 -4.22
N GLU A 68 -9.27 -21.55 -4.91
CA GLU A 68 -8.92 -21.68 -6.33
C GLU A 68 -7.78 -22.69 -6.56
N GLN A 69 -6.72 -22.65 -5.76
CA GLN A 69 -5.61 -23.62 -5.86
C GLN A 69 -6.07 -25.05 -5.59
N MET A 70 -6.99 -25.25 -4.64
CA MET A 70 -7.58 -26.55 -4.37
C MET A 70 -8.42 -27.07 -5.55
N GLU A 71 -9.22 -26.19 -6.15
CA GLU A 71 -10.03 -26.54 -7.31
C GLU A 71 -9.16 -26.97 -8.50
N ARG A 72 -8.01 -26.32 -8.70
CA ARG A 72 -7.02 -26.68 -9.73
C ARG A 72 -6.33 -28.01 -9.46
N SER A 73 -5.89 -28.22 -8.22
CA SER A 73 -5.18 -29.44 -7.79
C SER A 73 -6.09 -30.63 -7.54
N LYS A 74 -7.41 -30.44 -7.51
CA LYS A 74 -8.43 -31.43 -7.10
C LYS A 74 -8.15 -32.00 -5.70
N SER A 75 -7.61 -31.16 -4.82
CA SER A 75 -7.28 -31.52 -3.44
C SER A 75 -8.53 -31.52 -2.55
N GLY A 76 -8.44 -32.21 -1.39
CA GLY A 76 -9.52 -32.46 -0.44
C GLY A 76 -9.99 -31.23 0.36
N GLU A 77 -10.00 -31.30 1.70
CA GLU A 77 -10.50 -30.22 2.56
C GLU A 77 -9.56 -29.00 2.61
N LEU A 78 -10.13 -27.80 2.77
CA LEU A 78 -9.38 -26.55 2.90
C LEU A 78 -8.94 -26.39 4.36
N ALA A 79 -7.65 -26.54 4.63
CA ALA A 79 -7.06 -26.19 5.91
C ALA A 79 -6.51 -24.76 5.85
N PHE A 80 -6.94 -23.91 6.77
CA PHE A 80 -6.42 -22.56 6.91
C PHE A 80 -6.15 -22.25 8.39
N ASP A 81 -4.89 -21.89 8.69
CA ASP A 81 -4.45 -21.46 10.00
C ASP A 81 -3.83 -20.05 9.89
N GLU A 82 -4.59 -19.05 10.30
CA GLU A 82 -4.13 -17.66 10.30
C GLU A 82 -2.90 -17.45 11.18
N ALA A 83 -2.78 -18.16 12.31
CA ALA A 83 -1.64 -18.00 13.21
C ALA A 83 -0.36 -18.51 12.54
N ALA A 84 -0.45 -19.64 11.82
CA ALA A 84 0.66 -20.16 11.02
C ALA A 84 1.05 -19.18 9.90
N VAL A 85 0.08 -18.66 9.14
CA VAL A 85 0.34 -17.67 8.06
C VAL A 85 1.01 -16.41 8.62
N ARG A 86 0.53 -15.89 9.76
CA ARG A 86 1.14 -14.74 10.42
C ARG A 86 2.56 -15.03 10.90
N LEU A 87 2.81 -16.21 11.47
CA LEU A 87 4.14 -16.59 11.91
C LEU A 87 5.12 -16.67 10.73
N GLU A 88 4.69 -17.28 9.63
CA GLU A 88 5.50 -17.39 8.41
C GLU A 88 5.78 -16.02 7.78
N ALA A 89 4.74 -15.20 7.59
CA ALA A 89 4.86 -13.86 7.00
C ALA A 89 5.72 -12.90 7.85
N SER A 90 5.75 -13.09 9.17
CA SER A 90 6.56 -12.30 10.10
C SER A 90 7.92 -12.93 10.42
N ALA A 91 8.28 -14.07 9.82
CA ALA A 91 9.48 -14.82 10.20
C ALA A 91 10.80 -14.04 10.03
N ARG A 92 10.83 -13.07 9.11
CA ARG A 92 12.00 -12.21 8.88
C ARG A 92 11.99 -10.92 9.69
N TYR A 93 10.92 -10.66 10.45
CA TYR A 93 10.80 -9.44 11.24
C TYR A 93 11.67 -9.54 12.50
N ILE A 94 12.54 -8.55 12.67
CA ILE A 94 13.38 -8.41 13.86
C ILE A 94 12.83 -7.25 14.67
N ARG A 95 12.32 -7.57 15.86
CA ARG A 95 11.86 -6.57 16.82
C ARG A 95 13.01 -5.66 17.21
N ARG A 96 12.87 -4.37 16.93
CA ARG A 96 13.85 -3.34 17.32
C ARG A 96 13.39 -2.61 18.59
N ARG A 97 14.36 -2.20 19.42
CA ARG A 97 14.07 -1.46 20.65
C ARG A 97 14.14 0.03 20.40
N THR A 98 13.26 0.78 21.03
CA THR A 98 13.29 2.25 21.05
C THR A 98 14.18 2.74 22.19
N VAL A 99 14.78 3.93 22.03
CA VAL A 99 15.59 4.59 23.07
C VAL A 99 14.74 4.95 24.29
N HIS A 100 13.50 5.36 24.04
CA HIS A 100 12.54 5.72 25.08
C HIS A 100 11.25 4.90 24.93
N PRO A 101 10.56 4.58 26.04
CA PRO A 101 9.25 3.95 26.00
C PRO A 101 8.24 4.81 25.23
N ILE A 102 7.35 4.15 24.49
CA ILE A 102 6.28 4.81 23.74
C ILE A 102 5.12 5.16 24.67
N ALA A 103 4.78 6.44 24.76
CA ALA A 103 3.72 6.95 25.64
C ALA A 103 2.46 7.46 24.90
N PHE A 104 2.48 7.52 23.57
CA PHE A 104 1.34 7.99 22.78
C PHE A 104 0.33 6.88 22.46
N GLY A 105 -0.90 7.30 22.16
CA GLY A 105 -1.98 6.42 21.70
C GLY A 105 -1.86 6.04 20.21
N PRO A 106 -2.69 5.10 19.74
CA PRO A 106 -2.66 4.63 18.35
C PRO A 106 -3.12 5.67 17.32
N ASP A 107 -3.79 6.74 17.76
CA ASP A 107 -4.27 7.82 16.89
C ASP A 107 -3.19 8.90 16.73
N CYS A 108 -2.42 8.82 15.65
CA CYS A 108 -1.35 9.76 15.33
C CYS A 108 -1.05 9.75 13.83
N TYR A 109 -0.23 10.69 13.34
CA TYR A 109 0.52 10.49 12.09
C TYR A 109 1.93 10.02 12.40
N ALA A 110 2.42 9.00 11.71
CA ALA A 110 3.76 8.45 11.91
C ALA A 110 4.56 8.46 10.60
N LYS A 111 5.63 9.25 10.54
CA LYS A 111 6.55 9.26 9.39
C LYS A 111 7.86 8.58 9.78
N PHE A 112 8.16 7.45 9.14
CA PHE A 112 9.39 6.69 9.37
C PHE A 112 10.49 7.14 8.39
N GLY A 113 11.74 7.20 8.86
CA GLY A 113 12.87 7.56 8.02
C GLY A 113 14.22 7.53 8.75
N LYS A 114 15.23 8.09 8.10
CA LYS A 114 16.55 8.30 8.71
C LYS A 114 16.48 9.44 9.73
N LYS A 115 17.20 9.29 10.84
CA LYS A 115 17.18 10.17 12.01
C LYS A 115 17.41 11.63 11.64
N GLU A 116 18.38 11.93 10.80
CA GLU A 116 18.68 13.29 10.37
C GLU A 116 17.53 13.95 9.62
N HIS A 117 16.78 13.18 8.81
CA HIS A 117 15.59 13.68 8.12
C HIS A 117 14.41 13.87 9.09
N ILE A 118 14.25 12.98 10.06
CA ILE A 118 13.19 13.06 11.07
C ILE A 118 13.41 14.22 12.05
N LEU A 119 14.66 14.45 12.46
CA LEU A 119 15.01 15.60 13.30
C LEU A 119 14.82 16.92 12.55
N LEU A 120 15.15 16.96 11.26
CA LEU A 120 14.83 18.10 10.40
C LEU A 120 13.31 18.33 10.33
N ALA A 121 12.53 17.27 10.14
CA ALA A 121 11.07 17.35 10.12
C ALA A 121 10.48 17.87 11.44
N LEU A 122 11.05 17.51 12.60
CA LEU A 122 10.64 18.05 13.90
C LEU A 122 10.80 19.57 14.00
N THR A 123 11.75 20.17 13.26
CA THR A 123 11.90 21.63 13.16
C THR A 123 10.85 22.31 12.29
N GLY A 124 9.93 21.55 11.67
CA GLY A 124 8.92 22.05 10.73
C GLY A 124 9.28 21.89 9.26
N LYS A 125 10.49 21.38 8.97
CA LYS A 125 11.04 21.34 7.61
C LYS A 125 10.73 20.01 6.94
N LEU A 126 9.73 19.99 6.06
CA LEU A 126 9.28 18.79 5.37
C LEU A 126 9.65 18.83 3.88
N PHE A 127 10.13 17.71 3.34
CA PHE A 127 10.36 17.55 1.91
C PHE A 127 9.09 17.10 1.21
N ILE A 128 8.68 17.86 0.19
CA ILE A 128 7.58 17.53 -0.70
C ILE A 128 8.16 16.99 -2.00
N GLN A 129 7.67 15.83 -2.43
CA GLN A 129 8.20 15.09 -3.58
C GLN A 129 7.12 14.95 -4.66
N PRO A 130 7.48 15.02 -5.95
CA PRO A 130 6.60 14.55 -7.03
C PRO A 130 6.32 13.06 -6.89
N ALA A 131 5.07 12.64 -7.11
CA ALA A 131 4.66 11.23 -7.06
C ALA A 131 5.47 10.36 -8.04
N ALA A 132 5.85 10.89 -9.20
CA ALA A 132 6.74 10.21 -10.16
C ALA A 132 8.07 9.70 -9.56
N LYS A 133 8.56 10.31 -8.48
CA LYS A 133 9.83 9.92 -7.84
C LYS A 133 9.78 8.56 -7.15
N TYR A 134 8.59 8.05 -6.83
CA TYR A 134 8.43 6.76 -6.16
C TYR A 134 8.56 5.57 -7.11
N ASN A 135 8.60 5.81 -8.43
CA ASN A 135 8.89 4.79 -9.45
C ASN A 135 10.39 4.67 -9.76
N ASP A 136 11.25 4.97 -8.77
CA ASP A 136 12.71 4.87 -8.89
C ASP A 136 13.17 3.47 -8.43
N PRO A 137 13.77 2.64 -9.31
CA PRO A 137 14.20 1.28 -8.98
C PRO A 137 15.25 1.18 -7.86
N SER A 138 15.89 2.28 -7.48
CA SER A 138 16.83 2.32 -6.35
C SER A 138 16.15 2.37 -4.98
N LEU A 139 14.84 2.63 -4.94
CA LEU A 139 14.04 2.62 -3.72
C LEU A 139 13.82 1.19 -3.20
N ASN A 140 13.65 1.05 -1.88
CA ASN A 140 13.33 -0.24 -1.29
C ASN A 140 11.89 -0.67 -1.62
N ALA A 141 11.56 -1.93 -1.36
CA ALA A 141 10.26 -2.51 -1.71
C ALA A 141 9.05 -1.80 -1.06
N ALA A 142 9.21 -1.18 0.11
CA ALA A 142 8.14 -0.43 0.77
C ALA A 142 7.94 0.97 0.17
N GLN A 143 8.96 1.53 -0.47
CA GLN A 143 8.95 2.86 -1.08
C GLN A 143 8.66 2.83 -2.59
N LEU A 144 9.13 1.80 -3.28
CA LEU A 144 8.96 1.64 -4.73
C LEU A 144 7.48 1.43 -5.05
N ASP A 145 6.88 2.41 -5.71
CA ASP A 145 5.48 2.39 -6.14
C ASP A 145 5.28 3.24 -7.41
N ASP A 146 4.48 2.72 -8.34
CA ASP A 146 4.07 3.47 -9.53
C ASP A 146 2.80 4.26 -9.21
N GLU A 147 2.97 5.35 -8.46
CA GLU A 147 1.89 6.22 -8.01
C GLU A 147 1.10 6.87 -9.15
N LEU A 148 1.63 6.82 -10.38
CA LEU A 148 1.04 7.43 -11.56
C LEU A 148 0.29 6.44 -12.45
N GLN A 149 0.39 5.14 -12.15
CA GLN A 149 -0.31 4.11 -12.91
C GLN A 149 -0.86 3.03 -11.98
N HIS A 150 -2.19 2.92 -11.97
CA HIS A 150 -2.89 1.82 -11.33
C HIS A 150 -3.48 0.89 -12.37
N HIS A 151 -3.63 -0.38 -12.03
CA HIS A 151 -4.34 -1.33 -12.87
C HIS A 151 -5.20 -2.28 -12.04
N VAL A 152 -6.33 -2.67 -12.63
CA VAL A 152 -7.17 -3.78 -12.17
C VAL A 152 -7.29 -4.82 -13.28
N ARG A 153 -7.79 -5.99 -12.91
CA ARG A 153 -8.03 -7.13 -13.79
C ARG A 153 -9.53 -7.31 -13.91
N SER A 154 -10.02 -7.54 -15.12
CA SER A 154 -11.43 -7.81 -15.36
C SER A 154 -11.65 -9.32 -15.32
N PRO A 155 -12.15 -9.90 -14.20
CA PRO A 155 -12.32 -11.34 -14.11
C PRO A 155 -13.47 -11.79 -15.02
N ASN A 156 -13.32 -12.98 -15.61
CA ASN A 156 -14.35 -13.64 -16.41
C ASN A 156 -14.85 -12.88 -17.65
N GLU A 157 -14.28 -11.72 -17.99
CA GLU A 157 -14.54 -11.04 -19.25
C GLU A 157 -13.75 -11.69 -20.38
N ARG A 158 -14.38 -11.81 -21.55
CA ARG A 158 -13.74 -12.34 -22.76
C ARG A 158 -13.83 -11.30 -23.86
N LEU A 159 -12.68 -10.82 -24.32
CA LEU A 159 -12.58 -10.03 -25.54
C LEU A 159 -12.16 -10.97 -26.66
N MET A 160 -13.02 -11.10 -27.68
CA MET A 160 -12.67 -11.80 -28.91
C MET A 160 -12.09 -10.78 -29.88
N MET A 161 -10.80 -10.90 -30.16
CA MET A 161 -10.10 -10.05 -31.12
C MET A 161 -9.53 -10.92 -32.24
N ARG A 162 -9.64 -10.45 -33.49
CA ARG A 162 -8.88 -11.03 -34.60
C ARG A 162 -7.49 -10.40 -34.58
N LEU A 163 -6.47 -11.18 -34.21
CA LEU A 163 -5.09 -10.71 -34.19
C LEU A 163 -4.47 -10.99 -35.56
N ILE A 164 -3.98 -9.95 -36.22
CA ILE A 164 -3.21 -10.06 -37.47
C ILE A 164 -1.76 -9.73 -37.13
N GLY A 165 -0.85 -10.66 -37.43
CA GLY A 165 0.59 -10.51 -37.25
C GLY A 165 1.32 -10.75 -38.56
N LEU A 166 2.65 -10.70 -38.52
CA LEU A 166 3.49 -11.03 -39.67
C LEU A 166 4.13 -12.41 -39.46
N ASP A 167 4.17 -13.23 -40.50
CA ASP A 167 4.98 -14.46 -40.51
C ASP A 167 6.47 -14.15 -40.72
N ASP A 168 7.31 -15.19 -40.70
CA ASP A 168 8.76 -15.07 -40.93
C ASP A 168 9.13 -14.54 -42.33
N HIS A 169 8.14 -14.43 -43.23
CA HIS A 169 8.27 -13.92 -44.59
C HIS A 169 7.64 -12.53 -44.76
N GLY A 170 7.11 -11.93 -43.70
CA GLY A 170 6.48 -10.61 -43.71
C GLY A 170 5.05 -10.58 -44.26
N ASN A 171 4.38 -11.73 -44.41
CA ASN A 171 2.97 -11.77 -44.82
C ASN A 171 2.05 -11.60 -43.62
N GLU A 172 0.92 -10.90 -43.82
CA GLU A 172 -0.13 -10.84 -42.83
C GLU A 172 -0.76 -12.21 -42.61
N VAL A 173 -0.71 -12.70 -41.38
CA VAL A 173 -1.32 -13.97 -40.95
C VAL A 173 -2.18 -13.76 -39.72
N GLU A 174 -3.28 -14.51 -39.63
CA GLU A 174 -4.08 -14.54 -38.42
C GLU A 174 -3.32 -15.28 -37.31
N VAL A 175 -3.06 -14.57 -36.22
CA VAL A 175 -2.37 -15.11 -35.05
C VAL A 175 -3.40 -15.74 -34.14
N LYS A 176 -3.18 -17.01 -33.77
CA LYS A 176 -4.02 -17.69 -32.80
C LYS A 176 -3.95 -16.95 -31.47
N PRO A 177 -5.07 -16.42 -30.94
CA PRO A 177 -5.05 -15.72 -29.67
C PRO A 177 -4.70 -16.70 -28.55
N HIS A 178 -3.89 -16.23 -27.60
CA HIS A 178 -3.68 -16.93 -26.33
C HIS A 178 -4.63 -16.35 -25.28
N TRP A 179 -5.08 -17.20 -24.36
CA TRP A 179 -5.82 -16.73 -23.19
C TRP A 179 -4.89 -15.93 -22.28
N GLY A 180 -5.43 -14.92 -21.64
CA GLY A 180 -4.69 -14.04 -20.77
C GLY A 180 -5.63 -13.17 -19.93
N GLU A 181 -5.06 -12.54 -18.93
CA GLU A 181 -5.79 -11.63 -18.06
C GLU A 181 -5.97 -10.27 -18.73
N LEU A 182 -7.14 -9.67 -18.51
CA LEU A 182 -7.48 -8.39 -19.10
C LEU A 182 -7.22 -7.26 -18.11
N PHE A 183 -6.15 -6.50 -18.35
CA PHE A 183 -5.75 -5.37 -17.52
C PHE A 183 -6.48 -4.08 -17.93
N ARG A 184 -6.92 -3.30 -16.94
CA ARG A 184 -7.54 -1.99 -17.10
C ARG A 184 -6.70 -0.97 -16.35
N TYR A 185 -6.07 -0.07 -17.08
CA TYR A 185 -5.18 0.93 -16.50
C TYR A 185 -5.91 2.24 -16.18
N MET A 186 -5.42 2.90 -15.14
CA MET A 186 -5.71 4.30 -14.81
C MET A 186 -4.37 5.03 -14.69
N ASN A 187 -4.14 5.97 -15.61
CA ASN A 187 -3.02 6.88 -15.51
C ASN A 187 -3.45 8.11 -14.70
N VAL A 188 -2.57 8.59 -13.84
CA VAL A 188 -2.79 9.72 -12.95
C VAL A 188 -1.78 10.81 -13.32
N PRO A 189 -2.22 12.06 -13.58
CA PRO A 189 -1.30 13.18 -13.77
C PRO A 189 -0.36 13.32 -12.58
N ASN A 190 0.89 13.72 -12.82
CA ASN A 190 1.86 13.87 -11.73
C ASN A 190 1.39 14.93 -10.72
N PHE A 191 1.66 14.68 -9.45
CA PHE A 191 1.22 15.51 -8.33
C PHE A 191 2.30 15.57 -7.25
N TYR A 192 2.26 16.58 -6.40
CA TYR A 192 3.08 16.60 -5.20
C TYR A 192 2.42 15.78 -4.10
N VAL A 193 3.22 15.01 -3.36
CA VAL A 193 2.74 14.18 -2.26
C VAL A 193 3.66 14.28 -1.05
N TRP A 194 3.03 14.30 0.11
CA TRP A 194 3.66 13.93 1.37
C TRP A 194 2.80 12.87 2.04
N CYS A 195 3.39 11.71 2.34
CA CYS A 195 2.71 10.57 2.92
C CYS A 195 3.25 10.26 4.32
N CYS A 196 2.39 9.74 5.18
CA CYS A 196 2.73 9.20 6.50
C CYS A 196 1.83 7.98 6.81
N GLY A 197 2.12 7.25 7.88
CA GLY A 197 1.20 6.26 8.40
C GLY A 197 0.09 6.92 9.22
N LEU A 198 -1.14 6.46 9.02
CA LEU A 198 -2.27 6.69 9.92
C LEU A 198 -2.11 5.74 11.11
N GLY A 199 -1.54 6.25 12.20
CA GLY A 199 -1.15 5.49 13.37
C GLY A 199 0.23 4.86 13.26
N TYR A 200 0.80 4.54 14.42
CA TYR A 200 2.11 3.94 14.56
C TYR A 200 2.08 2.40 14.42
N ASP A 201 3.07 1.85 13.74
CA ASP A 201 3.34 0.41 13.63
C ASP A 201 4.87 0.20 13.58
N ALA A 202 5.44 -0.39 14.62
CA ALA A 202 6.89 -0.56 14.77
C ALA A 202 7.52 -1.42 13.65
N ARG A 203 6.72 -2.24 12.95
CA ARG A 203 7.11 -2.96 11.73
C ARG A 203 7.69 -2.03 10.68
N LEU A 204 7.16 -0.81 10.58
CA LEU A 204 7.54 0.14 9.54
C LEU A 204 8.98 0.64 9.68
N PHE A 205 9.61 0.47 10.85
CA PHE A 205 11.05 0.67 10.96
C PHE A 205 11.85 -0.28 10.06
N SER A 206 11.48 -1.56 10.05
CA SER A 206 12.14 -2.56 9.20
C SER A 206 11.79 -2.36 7.72
N GLU A 207 10.52 -2.11 7.41
CA GLU A 207 10.02 -1.97 6.03
C GLU A 207 10.64 -0.76 5.32
N PHE A 208 10.77 0.37 6.01
CA PHE A 208 11.37 1.58 5.45
C PHE A 208 12.88 1.73 5.73
N GLU A 209 13.52 0.72 6.33
CA GLU A 209 14.91 0.79 6.79
C GLU A 209 15.20 2.05 7.61
N ALA A 210 14.24 2.42 8.44
CA ALA A 210 14.26 3.63 9.25
C ALA A 210 14.95 3.38 10.59
N ASN A 211 15.53 4.44 11.15
CA ASN A 211 16.06 4.45 12.52
C ASN A 211 15.43 5.54 13.39
N ALA A 212 14.52 6.35 12.82
CA ALA A 212 13.66 7.25 13.57
C ALA A 212 12.26 7.35 12.95
N ALA A 213 11.30 7.82 13.75
CA ALA A 213 9.97 8.20 13.29
C ALA A 213 9.54 9.53 13.91
N LEU A 214 8.95 10.42 13.10
CA LEU A 214 8.21 11.58 13.58
C LEU A 214 6.78 11.12 13.90
N VAL A 215 6.35 11.32 15.13
CA VAL A 215 5.00 10.98 15.60
C VAL A 215 4.25 12.27 15.93
N VAL A 216 3.29 12.63 15.09
CA VAL A 216 2.41 13.78 15.28
C VAL A 216 1.17 13.35 16.06
N LYS A 217 1.02 13.89 17.28
CA LYS A 217 -0.05 13.57 18.23
C LYS A 217 -1.27 14.46 18.05
N ASP A 218 -1.06 15.73 17.71
CA ASP A 218 -2.14 16.66 17.36
C ASP A 218 -2.24 16.80 15.84
N LYS A 219 -3.09 15.95 15.25
CA LYS A 219 -3.29 15.90 13.79
C LYS A 219 -3.91 17.18 13.25
N ALA A 220 -4.86 17.77 13.98
CA ALA A 220 -5.55 18.98 13.53
C ALA A 220 -4.58 20.18 13.47
N ALA A 221 -3.77 20.37 14.51
CA ALA A 221 -2.77 21.42 14.51
C ALA A 221 -1.71 21.23 13.41
N PHE A 222 -1.34 19.97 13.12
CA PHE A 222 -0.42 19.67 12.01
C PHE A 222 -1.06 19.97 10.65
N GLU A 223 -2.28 19.51 10.40
CA GLU A 223 -3.05 19.77 9.18
C GLU A 223 -3.19 21.27 8.92
N ASP A 224 -3.55 22.04 9.94
CA ASP A 224 -3.68 23.50 9.84
C ASP A 224 -2.36 24.21 9.49
N ARG A 225 -1.25 23.81 10.14
CA ARG A 225 0.09 24.38 9.85
C ARG A 225 0.54 23.99 8.45
N PHE A 226 0.32 22.74 8.05
CA PHE A 226 0.73 22.24 6.75
C PHE A 226 -0.06 22.90 5.63
N ALA A 227 -1.39 22.98 5.77
CA ALA A 227 -2.25 23.65 4.80
C ALA A 227 -1.86 25.12 4.60
N ARG A 228 -1.58 25.85 5.69
CA ARG A 228 -1.13 27.25 5.62
C ARG A 228 0.21 27.40 4.90
N ALA A 229 1.21 26.63 5.30
CA ALA A 229 2.55 26.70 4.72
C ALA A 229 2.54 26.33 3.22
N MET A 230 1.69 25.39 2.83
CA MET A 230 1.54 24.98 1.43
C MET A 230 0.74 25.97 0.60
N ALA A 231 -0.30 26.61 1.16
CA ALA A 231 -1.06 27.65 0.46
C ALA A 231 -0.18 28.87 0.12
N GLU A 232 0.84 29.16 0.93
CA GLU A 232 1.82 30.21 0.63
C GLU A 232 2.76 29.83 -0.51
N GLN A 233 3.15 28.56 -0.63
CA GLN A 233 4.10 28.10 -1.65
C GLN A 233 3.45 27.70 -2.97
N LEU A 234 2.26 27.10 -2.91
CA LEU A 234 1.50 26.57 -4.04
C LEU A 234 0.06 27.12 -4.03
N PRO A 235 -0.15 28.43 -4.24
CA PRO A 235 -1.46 29.07 -4.11
C PRO A 235 -2.49 28.63 -5.16
N ASP A 236 -2.03 28.04 -6.28
CA ASP A 236 -2.88 27.56 -7.38
C ASP A 236 -3.12 26.04 -7.37
N ALA A 237 -2.55 25.33 -6.38
CA ALA A 237 -2.73 23.89 -6.27
C ALA A 237 -4.07 23.53 -5.62
N VAL A 238 -4.73 22.50 -6.16
CA VAL A 238 -5.85 21.83 -5.52
C VAL A 238 -5.30 20.88 -4.46
N ILE A 239 -5.68 21.10 -3.21
CA ILE A 239 -5.24 20.32 -2.06
C ILE A 239 -6.23 19.18 -1.82
N GLY A 240 -5.70 17.99 -1.55
CA GLY A 240 -6.46 16.88 -1.01
C GLY A 240 -5.66 16.21 0.10
N HIS A 241 -6.33 15.72 1.14
CA HIS A 241 -5.68 14.86 2.11
C HIS A 241 -6.66 13.83 2.68
N GLY A 242 -6.15 12.67 3.08
CA GLY A 242 -6.98 11.59 3.56
C GLY A 242 -6.28 10.24 3.63
N PRO A 243 -6.93 9.24 4.27
CA PRO A 243 -6.46 7.87 4.25
C PRO A 243 -6.54 7.29 2.84
N ILE A 244 -5.63 6.38 2.53
CA ILE A 244 -5.60 5.67 1.25
C ILE A 244 -6.65 4.58 1.19
N GLN A 245 -7.29 4.46 0.02
CA GLN A 245 -8.12 3.32 -0.33
C GLN A 245 -7.25 2.24 -0.97
N TYR A 246 -7.17 1.10 -0.28
CA TYR A 246 -6.45 -0.05 -0.80
C TYR A 246 -7.35 -0.88 -1.70
N TYR A 247 -6.84 -1.29 -2.86
CA TYR A 247 -7.60 -2.05 -3.84
C TYR A 247 -6.93 -3.39 -4.16
N ASP A 248 -7.74 -4.45 -4.20
CA ASP A 248 -7.32 -5.73 -4.75
C ASP A 248 -7.56 -5.73 -6.27
N PRO A 249 -6.51 -5.97 -7.10
CA PRO A 249 -6.62 -5.87 -8.55
C PRO A 249 -7.70 -6.76 -9.17
N TYR A 250 -8.13 -7.83 -8.51
CA TYR A 250 -9.07 -8.79 -9.08
C TYR A 250 -10.53 -8.60 -8.67
N THR A 251 -10.79 -7.84 -7.61
CA THR A 251 -12.15 -7.59 -7.09
C THR A 251 -12.57 -6.13 -7.24
N THR A 252 -11.62 -5.25 -7.55
CA THR A 252 -11.87 -3.82 -7.77
C THR A 252 -12.08 -3.54 -9.25
N ARG A 253 -13.10 -2.73 -9.59
CA ARG A 253 -13.31 -2.21 -10.94
C ARG A 253 -12.53 -0.92 -11.14
N ARG A 254 -12.19 -0.62 -12.40
CA ARG A 254 -11.41 0.58 -12.75
C ARG A 254 -12.08 1.88 -12.27
N ASP A 255 -13.40 1.96 -12.35
CA ASP A 255 -14.18 3.15 -11.97
C ASP A 255 -14.33 3.34 -10.46
N GLN A 256 -13.86 2.38 -9.66
CA GLN A 256 -13.77 2.50 -8.19
C GLN A 256 -12.40 3.01 -7.75
N LEU A 257 -11.43 3.13 -8.66
CA LEU A 257 -10.13 3.71 -8.34
C LEU A 257 -10.24 5.23 -8.24
N MET A 258 -9.60 5.78 -7.22
CA MET A 258 -9.50 7.21 -6.97
C MET A 258 -8.07 7.68 -7.28
N PRO A 259 -7.89 8.61 -8.24
CA PRO A 259 -6.57 9.18 -8.54
C PRO A 259 -5.89 9.69 -7.26
N ALA A 260 -4.59 9.40 -7.13
CA ALA A 260 -3.74 9.76 -5.98
C ALA A 260 -4.14 9.16 -4.61
N PHE A 261 -5.33 8.58 -4.47
CA PHE A 261 -5.84 7.98 -3.22
C PHE A 261 -6.09 6.47 -3.29
N SER A 262 -5.78 5.83 -4.41
CA SER A 262 -5.82 4.37 -4.55
C SER A 262 -4.43 3.77 -4.50
N LYS A 263 -4.26 2.69 -3.74
CA LYS A 263 -2.99 1.96 -3.66
C LYS A 263 -3.22 0.46 -3.70
N ASN A 264 -2.29 -0.28 -4.28
CA ASN A 264 -2.42 -1.72 -4.35
C ASN A 264 -2.46 -2.33 -2.94
N ILE A 265 -3.37 -3.29 -2.72
CA ILE A 265 -3.59 -3.93 -1.43
C ILE A 265 -2.34 -4.56 -0.81
N LYS A 266 -1.33 -4.90 -1.62
CA LYS A 266 -0.05 -5.41 -1.11
C LYS A 266 0.61 -4.43 -0.13
N TYR A 267 0.33 -3.13 -0.21
CA TYR A 267 0.85 -2.09 0.69
C TYR A 267 -0.10 -1.74 1.86
N LEU A 268 -1.19 -2.48 2.08
CA LEU A 268 -2.19 -2.19 3.11
C LEU A 268 -1.58 -2.05 4.53
N TYR A 269 -0.51 -2.79 4.82
CA TYR A 269 0.21 -2.77 6.10
C TYR A 269 0.78 -1.38 6.44
N GLN A 270 1.03 -0.53 5.43
CA GLN A 270 1.54 0.82 5.63
C GLN A 270 0.49 1.74 6.26
N ASN A 271 -0.81 1.44 6.09
CA ASN A 271 -1.96 2.23 6.52
C ASN A 271 -1.77 3.73 6.21
N GLU A 272 -1.48 4.04 4.96
CA GLU A 272 -0.99 5.32 4.50
C GLU A 272 -2.07 6.42 4.56
N TYR A 273 -1.64 7.60 4.96
CA TYR A 273 -2.37 8.85 4.87
C TYR A 273 -1.59 9.80 3.96
N ARG A 274 -2.28 10.44 3.01
CA ARG A 274 -1.64 11.34 2.05
C ARG A 274 -2.11 12.77 2.22
N PHE A 275 -1.18 13.66 1.97
CA PHE A 275 -1.41 15.04 1.61
C PHE A 275 -0.93 15.21 0.17
N ILE A 276 -1.79 15.73 -0.70
CA ILE A 276 -1.52 15.88 -2.12
C ILE A 276 -1.80 17.30 -2.59
N TRP A 277 -1.05 17.71 -3.62
CA TRP A 277 -1.24 18.97 -4.32
C TRP A 277 -1.21 18.72 -5.81
N GLN A 278 -2.33 19.01 -6.47
CA GLN A 278 -2.55 18.80 -7.89
C GLN A 278 -2.74 20.12 -8.60
N PHE A 279 -2.39 20.15 -9.88
CA PHE A 279 -2.57 21.32 -10.74
C PHE A 279 -3.53 20.99 -11.86
N GLN A 280 -4.29 21.98 -12.32
CA GLN A 280 -5.21 21.80 -13.45
C GLN A 280 -4.47 21.52 -14.77
N GLU A 281 -3.28 22.09 -14.93
CA GLU A 281 -2.42 21.89 -16.10
C GLU A 281 -1.16 21.11 -15.71
N GLU A 282 -0.75 20.19 -16.59
CA GLU A 282 0.49 19.44 -16.45
C GLU A 282 1.70 20.39 -16.42
N ARG A 283 2.60 20.17 -15.47
CA ARG A 283 3.82 20.96 -15.31
C ARG A 283 4.94 20.10 -14.75
N GLU A 284 6.18 20.53 -15.00
CA GLU A 284 7.35 19.88 -14.41
C GLU A 284 7.35 20.12 -12.88
N LEU A 285 7.36 19.04 -12.11
CA LEU A 285 7.38 19.10 -10.65
C LEU A 285 8.78 18.81 -10.13
N LYS A 286 9.34 19.74 -9.36
CA LYS A 286 10.64 19.58 -8.68
C LYS A 286 10.45 19.46 -7.18
N PRO A 287 11.22 18.59 -6.50
CA PRO A 287 11.17 18.49 -5.04
C PRO A 287 11.49 19.84 -4.38
N PHE A 288 10.86 20.12 -3.24
CA PHE A 288 11.12 21.33 -2.47
C PHE A 288 10.90 21.09 -0.98
N LEU A 289 11.35 22.06 -0.17
CA LEU A 289 11.19 22.05 1.28
C LEU A 289 10.12 23.06 1.68
N VAL A 290 9.16 22.62 2.49
CA VAL A 290 8.18 23.48 3.14
C VAL A 290 8.53 23.67 4.63
N ASP A 291 8.25 24.85 5.17
CA ASP A 291 8.48 25.18 6.58
C ASP A 291 7.14 25.41 7.29
N LEU A 292 6.80 24.52 8.22
CA LEU A 292 5.58 24.57 9.03
C LEU A 292 5.80 25.32 10.37
N GLY A 293 7.04 25.73 10.64
CA GLY A 293 7.50 26.08 11.98
C GLY A 293 7.71 24.84 12.87
N PRO A 294 8.39 25.01 14.02
CA PRO A 294 8.72 23.89 14.90
C PRO A 294 7.50 23.07 15.31
N LEU A 295 7.65 21.74 15.37
CA LEU A 295 6.57 20.80 15.68
C LEU A 295 6.67 20.20 17.09
N HIS A 296 7.60 20.66 17.92
CA HIS A 296 7.88 20.08 19.24
C HIS A 296 6.68 20.11 20.21
N ASP A 297 5.71 20.98 19.97
CA ASP A 297 4.50 21.10 20.76
C ASP A 297 3.40 20.09 20.36
N ILE A 298 3.45 19.58 19.13
CA ILE A 298 2.43 18.66 18.57
C ILE A 298 2.98 17.29 18.18
N ALA A 299 4.30 17.13 18.13
CA ALA A 299 4.98 15.94 17.67
C ALA A 299 6.16 15.57 18.57
N GLU A 300 6.54 14.29 18.52
CA GLU A 300 7.74 13.76 19.16
C GLU A 300 8.49 12.83 18.20
N VAL A 301 9.75 12.53 18.55
CA VAL A 301 10.59 11.62 17.77
C VAL A 301 10.76 10.32 18.53
N VAL A 302 10.51 9.22 17.84
CA VAL A 302 10.84 7.87 18.29
C VAL A 302 12.13 7.46 17.60
N GLU A 303 13.16 7.15 18.37
CA GLU A 303 14.44 6.69 17.86
C GLU A 303 14.67 5.22 18.25
N LEU A 304 15.31 4.47 17.35
CA LEU A 304 15.80 3.15 17.67
C LEU A 304 17.13 3.22 18.43
N VAL A 305 17.36 2.25 19.32
CA VAL A 305 18.69 2.01 19.87
C VAL A 305 19.62 1.63 18.71
N ALA A 306 20.85 2.16 18.71
CA ALA A 306 21.84 1.77 17.72
C ALA A 306 22.07 0.25 17.78
N ASP A 307 22.17 -0.39 16.61
CA ASP A 307 22.49 -1.82 16.53
C ASP A 307 23.91 -2.01 17.13
N GLU A 308 24.01 -2.80 18.20
CA GLU A 308 25.30 -3.19 18.85
C GLU A 308 26.11 -4.17 17.98
#